data_AF-A0A7C5RC94-F1
#
_entry.id   AF-A0A7C5RC94-F1
#
_cell.length_a   1.000
_cell.length_b   1.000
_cell.length_c   1.000
_cell.angle_alpha   90.00
_cell.angle_beta   90.00
_cell.angle_gamma   90.00
#
_symmetry.space_group_name_H-M   'P 1'
#
loop_
_entity.id
_entity.type
_entity.pdbx_description
1 polymer ?
#
loop_
_entity_poly.entity_id
_entity_poly.type
_entity_poly.pdbx_seq_one_letter_code
_entity_poly.pdbx_strand_id
1 'polypeptide(L)'
;MTLSEERLRECWATLREVIADLRSFVETDDYAFIERAKERVASLEDGALMGELSGVRDLINNVRDMHRKVLEANGRLDDIDHGLLVQQAVYSITRANILAVGIEFRIKRMRGG
;
A
#
# COMPACT_ATOMS: atom_id res chain seq x y z
N MET A 1 -9.23 -2.75 -21.43
CA MET A 1 -7.98 -3.49 -21.75
C MET A 1 -7.64 -4.29 -20.51
N THR A 2 -7.53 -5.61 -20.61
CA THR A 2 -7.24 -6.50 -19.48
C THR A 2 -5.77 -6.37 -19.06
N LEU A 3 -5.45 -6.22 -17.77
CA LEU A 3 -4.04 -6.18 -17.33
C LEU A 3 -3.30 -7.48 -17.71
N SER A 4 -2.05 -7.36 -18.15
CA SER A 4 -1.19 -8.52 -18.45
C SER A 4 -0.77 -9.24 -17.16
N GLU A 5 -0.39 -10.52 -17.27
CA GLU A 5 0.10 -11.29 -16.11
C GLU A 5 1.35 -10.63 -15.49
N GLU A 6 2.25 -10.12 -16.31
CA GLU A 6 3.46 -9.40 -15.87
C GLU A 6 3.11 -8.18 -15.01
N ARG A 7 2.18 -7.33 -15.46
CA ARG A 7 1.74 -6.16 -14.69
C ARG A 7 1.05 -6.53 -13.39
N LEU A 8 0.28 -7.63 -13.38
CA LEU A 8 -0.29 -8.16 -12.15
C LEU A 8 0.80 -8.63 -11.17
N ARG A 9 1.87 -9.26 -11.65
CA ARG A 9 3.00 -9.68 -10.81
C ARG A 9 3.77 -8.50 -10.22
N GLU A 10 4.05 -7.48 -11.02
CA GLU A 10 4.69 -6.24 -10.56
C GLU A 10 3.88 -5.56 -9.48
N CYS A 11 2.57 -5.42 -9.69
CA CYS A 11 1.67 -4.85 -8.70
C CYS A 11 1.64 -5.70 -7.43
N TRP A 12 1.54 -7.02 -7.55
CA TRP A 12 1.57 -7.91 -6.40
C TRP A 12 2.86 -7.76 -5.59
N ALA A 13 4.03 -7.73 -6.25
CA ALA A 13 5.31 -7.56 -5.58
C ALA A 13 5.38 -6.23 -4.84
N THR A 14 4.96 -5.14 -5.49
CA THR A 14 4.91 -3.81 -4.88
C THR A 14 3.99 -3.78 -3.67
N LEU A 15 2.81 -4.42 -3.73
CA LEU A 15 1.91 -4.52 -2.58
C LEU A 15 2.55 -5.27 -1.39
N ARG A 16 3.31 -6.35 -1.65
CA ARG A 16 4.04 -7.08 -0.61
C ARG A 16 5.11 -6.23 0.05
N GLU A 17 5.79 -5.40 -0.70
CA GLU A 17 6.79 -4.48 -0.17
C GLU A 17 6.15 -3.34 0.64
N VAL A 18 5.01 -2.78 0.18
CA VAL A 18 4.23 -1.80 0.96
C VAL A 18 3.79 -2.39 2.30
N ILE A 19 3.32 -3.64 2.30
CA ILE A 19 2.96 -4.35 3.54
C ILE A 19 4.18 -4.48 4.47
N ALA A 20 5.34 -4.83 3.93
CA ALA A 20 6.56 -4.98 4.71
C ALA A 20 6.97 -3.64 5.36
N ASP A 21 6.99 -2.54 4.59
CA ASP A 21 7.35 -1.24 5.13
C ASP A 21 6.36 -0.78 6.21
N LEU A 22 5.04 -0.84 5.95
CA LEU A 22 4.05 -0.43 6.94
C LEU A 22 4.08 -1.30 8.21
N ARG A 23 4.39 -2.59 8.07
CA ARG A 23 4.57 -3.47 9.23
C ARG A 23 5.80 -3.07 10.04
N SER A 24 6.91 -2.79 9.37
CA SER A 24 8.12 -2.30 10.05
C SER A 24 7.89 -0.97 10.74
N PHE A 25 7.09 -0.06 10.17
CA PHE A 25 6.64 1.13 10.89
C PHE A 25 5.92 0.76 12.20
N VAL A 26 4.90 -0.11 12.13
CA VAL A 26 4.12 -0.53 13.32
C VAL A 26 4.98 -1.22 14.39
N GLU A 27 6.07 -1.89 13.98
CA GLU A 27 6.95 -2.61 14.91
C GLU A 27 8.06 -1.73 15.52
N THR A 28 8.41 -0.61 14.88
CA THR A 28 9.60 0.19 15.24
C THR A 28 9.33 1.66 15.49
N ASP A 29 8.14 2.14 15.16
CA ASP A 29 7.72 3.54 15.16
C ASP A 29 8.59 4.47 14.27
N ASP A 30 9.43 3.90 13.39
CA ASP A 30 10.27 4.65 12.47
C ASP A 30 9.47 5.13 11.25
N TYR A 31 9.23 6.44 11.19
CA TYR A 31 8.49 7.07 10.11
C TYR A 31 9.19 7.00 8.73
N ALA A 32 10.47 6.65 8.65
CA ALA A 32 11.15 6.42 7.38
C ALA A 32 10.52 5.26 6.57
N PHE A 33 9.87 4.31 7.24
CA PHE A 33 9.10 3.26 6.57
C PHE A 33 7.82 3.79 5.91
N ILE A 34 7.20 4.84 6.45
CA ILE A 34 6.02 5.46 5.81
C ILE A 34 6.42 6.16 4.52
N GLU A 35 7.57 6.84 4.48
CA GLU A 35 8.04 7.47 3.23
C GLU A 35 8.38 6.43 2.16
N ARG A 36 9.06 5.34 2.53
CA ARG A 36 9.29 4.21 1.61
C ARG A 36 7.99 3.62 1.08
N ALA A 37 7.00 3.40 1.94
CA ALA A 37 5.68 2.92 1.52
C ALA A 37 5.03 3.90 0.54
N LYS A 38 5.15 5.22 0.76
CA LYS A 38 4.65 6.27 -0.13
C LYS A 38 5.33 6.23 -1.50
N GLU A 39 6.65 6.06 -1.54
CA GLU A 39 7.40 5.93 -2.79
C GLU A 39 6.96 4.69 -3.59
N ARG A 40 6.73 3.57 -2.89
CA ARG A 40 6.24 2.33 -3.53
C ARG A 40 4.83 2.46 -4.08
N VAL A 41 3.89 3.03 -3.34
CA VAL A 41 2.53 3.20 -3.88
C VAL A 41 2.49 4.20 -5.04
N ALA A 42 3.46 5.11 -5.16
CA ALA A 42 3.56 5.99 -6.32
C ALA A 42 3.85 5.22 -7.62
N SER A 43 4.56 4.09 -7.57
CA SER A 43 4.76 3.25 -8.76
C SER A 43 3.49 2.52 -9.23
N LEU A 44 2.47 2.45 -8.37
CA LEU A 44 1.16 1.87 -8.67
C LEU A 44 0.19 2.84 -9.37
N GLU A 45 0.58 4.11 -9.54
CA GLU A 45 -0.21 5.13 -10.25
C GLU A 45 -0.17 4.96 -11.77
N ASP A 46 -0.48 3.76 -12.24
CA ASP A 46 -0.79 3.50 -13.63
C ASP A 46 -2.30 3.61 -13.86
N GLY A 47 -2.71 4.40 -14.84
CA GLY A 47 -4.12 4.58 -15.22
C GLY A 47 -4.84 3.27 -15.57
N ALA A 48 -4.13 2.28 -16.15
CA ALA A 48 -4.70 0.96 -16.43
C ALA A 48 -4.96 0.17 -15.14
N LEU A 49 -4.03 0.27 -14.19
CA LEU A 49 -4.07 -0.46 -12.92
C LEU A 49 -5.13 0.12 -11.98
N MET A 50 -5.20 1.44 -11.89
CA MET A 50 -6.25 2.15 -11.16
C MET A 50 -7.65 1.96 -11.77
N GLY A 51 -7.74 1.72 -13.09
CA GLY A 51 -9.00 1.46 -13.78
C GLY A 51 -9.58 0.08 -13.49
N GLU A 52 -8.74 -0.95 -13.38
CA GLU A 52 -9.19 -2.32 -13.09
C GLU A 52 -9.23 -2.67 -11.59
N LEU A 53 -8.33 -2.10 -10.78
CA LEU A 53 -8.18 -2.42 -9.36
C LEU A 53 -8.55 -1.20 -8.51
N SER A 54 -9.85 -0.92 -8.38
CA SER A 54 -10.36 0.27 -7.67
C SER A 54 -9.82 0.42 -6.24
N GLY A 55 -9.52 -0.67 -5.55
CA GLY A 55 -8.94 -0.64 -4.20
C GLY A 55 -7.50 -0.12 -4.14
N VAL A 56 -6.76 -0.08 -5.26
CA VAL A 56 -5.39 0.47 -5.32
C VAL A 56 -5.38 1.97 -5.09
N ARG A 57 -6.36 2.71 -5.67
CA ARG A 57 -6.48 4.16 -5.46
C ARG A 57 -6.68 4.52 -3.99
N ASP A 58 -7.55 3.77 -3.31
CA ASP A 58 -7.79 3.93 -1.88
C ASP A 58 -6.51 3.68 -1.07
N LEU A 59 -5.77 2.61 -1.36
CA LEU A 59 -4.48 2.33 -0.72
C LEU A 59 -3.48 3.48 -0.92
N ILE A 60 -3.33 3.97 -2.16
CA ILE A 60 -2.42 5.09 -2.49
C ILE A 60 -2.78 6.32 -1.64
N ASN A 61 -4.06 6.69 -1.61
CA ASN A 61 -4.53 7.85 -0.85
C ASN A 61 -4.25 7.68 0.65
N ASN A 62 -4.55 6.51 1.22
CA ASN A 62 -4.31 6.23 2.62
C ASN A 62 -2.82 6.36 3.00
N VAL A 63 -1.92 5.81 2.18
CA VAL A 63 -0.47 5.91 2.42
C VAL A 63 0.05 7.34 2.26
N ARG A 64 -0.46 8.08 1.26
CA ARG A 64 -0.13 9.51 1.09
C ARG A 64 -0.61 10.36 2.24
N ASP A 65 -1.81 10.12 2.74
CA ASP A 65 -2.36 10.85 3.88
C ASP A 65 -1.55 10.56 5.15
N MET A 66 -1.08 9.31 5.35
CA MET A 66 -0.14 8.99 6.44
C MET A 66 1.16 9.78 6.30
N HIS A 67 1.79 9.75 5.13
CA HIS A 67 3.02 10.50 4.88
C HIS A 67 2.83 12.01 5.08
N ARG A 68 1.71 12.58 4.59
CA ARG A 68 1.38 13.99 4.77
C ARG A 68 1.31 14.35 6.25
N LYS A 69 0.61 13.56 7.07
CA LYS A 69 0.50 13.79 8.53
C LYS A 69 1.87 13.79 9.22
N VAL A 70 2.72 12.83 8.87
CA VAL A 70 4.10 12.76 9.40
C VAL A 70 4.89 14.01 9.01
N LEU A 71 4.79 14.44 7.75
CA LEU A 71 5.51 15.60 7.23
C LEU A 71 5.02 16.90 7.89
N GLU A 72 3.71 17.08 8.02
CA GLU A 72 3.08 18.24 8.67
C GLU A 72 3.46 18.34 10.16
N ALA A 73 3.57 17.20 10.84
CA ALA A 73 4.04 17.12 12.21
C ALA A 73 5.58 17.17 12.35
N ASN A 74 6.32 17.26 11.23
CA ASN A 74 7.78 17.19 11.18
C ASN A 74 8.35 15.98 11.96
N GLY A 75 7.68 14.83 11.82
CA GLY A 75 8.04 13.59 12.52
C GLY A 75 7.83 13.60 14.03
N ARG A 76 7.05 14.54 14.58
CA ARG A 76 6.77 14.67 16.02
C ARG A 76 5.27 14.73 16.27
N LEU A 77 4.62 13.58 16.13
CA LEU A 77 3.21 13.40 16.47
C LEU A 77 3.07 13.24 17.98
N ASP A 78 1.96 13.73 18.54
CA ASP A 78 1.58 13.38 19.90
C ASP A 78 1.04 11.94 19.97
N ASP A 79 0.83 11.41 21.18
CA ASP A 79 0.44 10.01 21.38
C ASP A 79 -0.91 9.66 20.70
N ILE A 80 -1.83 10.62 20.62
CA ILE A 80 -3.14 10.41 20.01
C ILE A 80 -3.00 10.34 18.50
N ASP A 81 -2.32 11.31 17.90
CA ASP A 81 -2.09 11.37 16.47
C ASP A 81 -1.22 10.21 15.98
N HIS A 82 -0.22 9.81 16.78
CA HIS A 82 0.58 8.62 16.53
C HIS A 82 -0.30 7.36 16.58
N GLY A 83 -1.14 7.20 17.61
CA GLY A 83 -2.08 6.08 17.69
C GLY A 83 -3.02 5.99 16.49
N LEU A 84 -3.55 7.13 16.01
CA LEU A 84 -4.37 7.19 14.81
C LEU A 84 -3.57 6.85 13.54
N LEU A 85 -2.29 7.24 13.47
CA LEU A 85 -1.40 6.89 12.36
C LEU A 85 -1.14 5.38 12.32
N VAL A 86 -0.88 4.75 13.48
CA VAL A 86 -0.71 3.29 13.60
C VAL A 86 -1.98 2.55 13.17
N GLN A 87 -3.16 3.02 13.58
CA GLN A 87 -4.44 2.46 13.12
C GLN A 87 -4.59 2.55 11.59
N GLN A 88 -4.23 3.69 11.01
CA GLN A 88 -4.26 3.89 9.56
C GLN A 88 -3.27 2.97 8.83
N ALA A 89 -2.09 2.71 9.41
CA ALA A 89 -1.12 1.77 8.87
C ALA A 89 -1.66 0.34 8.87
N VAL A 90 -2.24 -0.12 9.98
CA VAL A 90 -2.88 -1.45 10.09
C VAL A 90 -4.04 -1.61 9.09
N TYR A 91 -4.87 -0.57 8.94
CA TYR A 91 -5.90 -0.55 7.91
C TYR A 91 -5.31 -0.71 6.50
N SER A 92 -4.28 0.07 6.18
CA SER A 92 -3.61 0.04 4.87
C SER A 92 -2.94 -1.31 4.58
N ILE A 93 -2.31 -1.94 5.59
CA ILE A 93 -1.78 -3.32 5.50
C ILE A 93 -2.88 -4.30 5.14
N THR A 94 -4.05 -4.20 5.78
CA THR A 94 -5.19 -5.09 5.52
C THR A 94 -5.69 -4.93 4.08
N ARG A 95 -5.83 -3.68 3.62
CA ARG A 95 -6.24 -3.37 2.23
C ARG A 95 -5.25 -3.91 1.21
N ALA A 96 -3.95 -3.69 1.44
CA ALA A 96 -2.90 -4.20 0.56
C ALA A 96 -2.90 -5.74 0.49
N ASN A 97 -3.13 -6.43 1.62
CA ASN A 97 -3.24 -7.89 1.65
C ASN A 97 -4.43 -8.41 0.84
N ILE A 98 -5.61 -7.79 0.99
CA ILE A 98 -6.81 -8.16 0.22
C ILE A 98 -6.55 -8.03 -1.29
N LEU A 99 -5.91 -6.93 -1.71
CA LEU A 99 -5.54 -6.71 -3.10
C LEU A 99 -4.54 -7.75 -3.60
N ALA A 100 -3.48 -8.01 -2.83
CA ALA A 100 -2.44 -8.99 -3.18
C ALA A 100 -3.04 -10.39 -3.37
N VAL A 101 -3.90 -10.82 -2.46
CA VAL A 101 -4.60 -12.11 -2.56
C VAL A 101 -5.51 -12.16 -3.79
N GLY A 102 -6.27 -11.09 -4.06
CA GLY A 102 -7.11 -10.99 -5.26
C GLY A 102 -6.31 -11.11 -6.55
N ILE A 103 -5.13 -10.49 -6.61
CA ILE A 103 -4.20 -10.60 -7.74
C ILE A 103 -3.65 -12.03 -7.88
N GLU A 104 -3.25 -12.68 -6.78
CA GLU A 104 -2.80 -14.08 -6.82
C GLU A 104 -3.86 -15.01 -7.43
N PHE A 105 -5.12 -14.86 -7.02
CA PHE A 105 -6.22 -15.63 -7.60
C PHE A 105 -6.43 -15.32 -9.08
N ARG A 106 -6.28 -14.07 -9.50
CA ARG A 106 -6.38 -13.69 -10.91
C ARG A 106 -5.27 -14.31 -11.75
N ILE A 107 -4.02 -14.23 -11.29
CA ILE A 107 -2.86 -14.86 -11.94
C ILE A 107 -3.03 -16.38 -12.05
N LYS A 108 -3.48 -17.05 -10.97
CA LYS A 108 -3.75 -18.49 -10.99
C LYS A 108 -4.79 -18.87 -12.05
N ARG A 109 -5.89 -18.11 -12.15
CA ARG A 109 -6.93 -18.34 -13.17
C ARG A 109 -6.44 -18.13 -14.59
N MET A 110 -5.56 -17.16 -14.83
CA MET A 110 -4.98 -16.93 -16.16
C MET A 110 -4.12 -18.10 -16.66
N ARG A 111 -3.59 -18.92 -15.75
CA ARG A 111 -2.74 -20.08 -16.05
C ARG A 111 -3.51 -21.38 -16.30
N GLY A 112 -4.84 -21.34 -16.29
CA GLY A 112 -5.68 -22.48 -16.69
C GLY A 112 -6.45 -23.18 -15.57
N GLY A 113 -6.27 -22.79 -14.30
CA GLY A 113 -6.98 -23.41 -13.17
C GLY A 113 -6.45 -24.79 -12.79
#